data_AF-A0A7K2JHI3-F1
#
_entry.id   AF-A0A7K2JHI3-F1
#
_cell.length_a   1.000
_cell.length_b   1.000
_cell.length_c   1.000
_cell.angle_alpha   90.00
_cell.angle_beta   90.00
_cell.angle_gamma   90.00
#
_symmetry.space_group_name_H-M   'P 1'
#
loop_
_entity.id
_entity.type
_entity.pdbx_description
1 polymer ?
#
loop_
_entity_poly.entity_id
_entity_poly.type
_entity_poly.pdbx_seq_one_letter_code
_entity_poly.pdbx_strand_id
1 'polypeptide(L)'
;IDIEEKVVADHERISGADHPSTLTARANLAASYQQVGRTSEAIELLAQVAADCDRTLGPEHPDTLSARAGLAASYKEVGRTSEAIDIEERVAADRERILGA
;
A
#
# COMPACT_ATOMS: atom_id res chain seq x y z
N ILE A 1 15.94 5.20 -3.26
CA ILE A 1 14.91 6.20 -3.59
C ILE A 1 14.98 6.62 -5.05
N ASP A 2 15.97 7.38 -5.54
CA ASP A 2 15.98 7.82 -6.97
C ASP A 2 15.88 6.66 -7.98
N ILE A 3 16.55 5.53 -7.71
CA ILE A 3 16.46 4.33 -8.55
C ILE A 3 15.07 3.70 -8.50
N GLU A 4 14.42 3.68 -7.33
CA GLU A 4 13.08 3.11 -7.16
C GLU A 4 12.01 3.98 -7.81
N GLU A 5 12.12 5.31 -7.70
CA GLU A 5 11.26 6.27 -8.40
C GLU A 5 11.34 6.09 -9.91
N LYS A 6 12.56 5.90 -10.44
CA LYS A 6 12.77 5.62 -11.87
C LYS A 6 12.19 4.27 -12.29
N VAL A 7 12.36 3.23 -11.47
CA VAL A 7 11.80 1.89 -11.72
C VAL A 7 10.27 1.94 -11.76
N VAL A 8 9.65 2.66 -10.83
CA VAL A 8 8.19 2.88 -10.83
C VAL A 8 7.75 3.58 -12.11
N ALA A 9 8.40 4.68 -12.48
CA ALA A 9 8.04 5.43 -13.69
C ALA A 9 8.19 4.59 -14.98
N ASP A 10 9.23 3.76 -15.06
CA ASP A 10 9.41 2.85 -16.20
C ASP A 10 8.34 1.74 -16.21
N HIS A 11 7.97 1.18 -15.05
CA HIS A 11 6.90 0.19 -14.96
C HIS A 11 5.53 0.77 -15.33
N GLU A 12 5.20 1.98 -14.87
CA GLU A 12 3.96 2.68 -15.24
C GLU A 12 3.90 2.93 -16.75
N ARG A 13 5.01 3.31 -17.37
CA ARG A 13 5.11 3.54 -18.82
C ARG A 13 5.01 2.26 -19.64
N ILE A 14 5.61 1.15 -19.19
CA ILE A 14 5.71 -0.10 -19.95
C ILE A 14 4.46 -0.97 -19.76
N SER A 15 4.00 -1.10 -18.52
CA SER A 15 3.00 -2.07 -18.10
C SER A 15 1.68 -1.44 -17.64
N GLY A 16 1.68 -0.13 -17.38
CA GLY A 16 0.55 0.59 -16.79
C GLY A 16 0.61 0.66 -15.26
N ALA A 17 -0.07 1.65 -14.70
CA ALA A 17 -0.10 1.92 -13.25
C ALA A 17 -0.75 0.79 -12.42
N ASP A 18 -1.65 0.05 -13.05
CA ASP A 18 -2.45 -1.03 -12.43
C ASP A 18 -1.81 -2.41 -12.53
N HIS A 19 -0.70 -2.52 -13.25
CA HIS A 19 -0.05 -3.81 -13.41
C HIS A 19 0.50 -4.29 -12.05
N PRO A 20 0.31 -5.57 -11.67
CA PRO A 20 0.72 -6.07 -10.35
C PRO A 20 2.17 -5.72 -9.99
N SER A 21 3.09 -5.89 -10.94
CA SER A 21 4.51 -5.52 -10.74
C SER A 21 4.73 -4.01 -10.51
N THR A 22 3.92 -3.14 -11.13
CA THR A 22 3.97 -1.69 -10.88
C THR A 22 3.47 -1.37 -9.47
N LEU A 23 2.38 -2.02 -9.03
CA LEU A 23 1.83 -1.87 -7.69
C LEU A 23 2.83 -2.34 -6.61
N THR A 24 3.50 -3.48 -6.83
CA THR A 24 4.59 -3.95 -5.96
C THR A 24 5.75 -2.96 -5.91
N ALA A 25 6.18 -2.41 -7.05
CA ALA A 25 7.26 -1.42 -7.10
C ALA A 25 6.89 -0.14 -6.32
N ARG A 26 5.65 0.36 -6.47
CA ARG A 26 5.13 1.51 -5.72
C ARG A 26 5.07 1.24 -4.21
N ALA A 27 4.65 0.04 -3.78
CA ALA A 27 4.65 -0.34 -2.37
C ALA A 27 6.08 -0.35 -1.78
N ASN A 28 7.05 -0.88 -2.53
CA ASN A 28 8.46 -0.89 -2.11
C ASN A 28 9.03 0.53 -2.01
N LEU A 29 8.72 1.41 -2.96
CA LEU A 29 9.12 2.82 -2.91
C LEU A 29 8.53 3.51 -1.66
N ALA A 30 7.28 3.24 -1.32
CA ALA A 30 6.67 3.79 -0.10
C ALA A 30 7.36 3.28 1.17
N ALA A 31 7.74 2.01 1.23
CA ALA A 31 8.54 1.48 2.33
C ALA A 31 9.89 2.21 2.45
N SER A 32 10.57 2.46 1.33
CA SER A 32 11.80 3.23 1.29
C SER A 32 11.61 4.68 1.74
N TYR A 33 10.47 5.32 1.43
CA TYR A 33 10.11 6.64 1.98
C TYR A 33 9.98 6.61 3.52
N GLN A 34 9.33 5.59 4.10
CA GLN A 34 9.27 5.45 5.57
C GLN A 34 10.66 5.37 6.19
N GLN A 35 11.56 4.56 5.61
CA GLN A 35 12.92 4.36 6.16
C GLN A 35 13.76 5.64 6.19
N VAL A 36 13.47 6.62 5.34
CA VAL A 36 14.18 7.92 5.34
C VAL A 36 13.38 9.03 6.04
N GLY A 37 12.29 8.70 6.74
CA GLY A 37 11.46 9.67 7.45
C GLY A 37 10.53 10.49 6.55
N ARG A 38 10.37 10.12 5.27
CA ARG A 38 9.40 10.72 4.32
C ARG A 38 8.01 10.09 4.49
N THR A 39 7.53 10.00 5.74
CA THR A 39 6.32 9.22 6.08
C THR A 39 5.06 9.77 5.42
N SER A 40 4.93 11.09 5.21
CA SER A 40 3.79 11.67 4.49
C SER A 40 3.69 11.18 3.05
N GLU A 41 4.82 11.09 2.35
CA GLU A 41 4.88 10.62 0.96
C GLU A 41 4.63 9.10 0.88
N ALA A 42 5.09 8.36 1.89
CA ALA A 42 4.75 6.95 2.04
C ALA A 42 3.23 6.75 2.22
N ILE A 43 2.57 7.56 3.05
CA ILE A 43 1.12 7.51 3.27
C ILE A 43 0.37 7.75 1.96
N GLU A 44 0.70 8.81 1.23
CA GLU A 44 0.03 9.13 -0.04
C GLU A 44 0.18 8.00 -1.06
N LEU A 45 1.39 7.47 -1.21
CA LEU A 45 1.68 6.41 -2.16
C LEU A 45 0.99 5.09 -1.76
N LEU A 46 1.03 4.70 -0.48
CA LEU A 46 0.36 3.49 0.01
C LEU A 46 -1.16 3.58 -0.08
N ALA A 47 -1.75 4.76 0.12
CA ALA A 47 -3.18 4.96 -0.07
C ALA A 47 -3.61 4.73 -1.52
N GLN A 48 -2.83 5.22 -2.48
CA GLN A 48 -3.08 4.98 -3.91
C GLN A 48 -2.89 3.50 -4.26
N VAL A 49 -1.78 2.89 -3.83
CA VAL A 49 -1.52 1.46 -4.07
C VAL A 49 -2.62 0.58 -3.47
N ALA A 50 -3.08 0.88 -2.25
CA ALA A 50 -4.16 0.11 -1.63
C ALA A 50 -5.46 0.21 -2.42
N ALA A 51 -5.82 1.40 -2.93
CA ALA A 51 -7.02 1.58 -3.75
C ALA A 51 -6.90 0.90 -5.12
N ASP A 52 -5.74 0.99 -5.76
CA ASP A 52 -5.49 0.36 -7.06
C ASP A 52 -5.46 -1.18 -6.93
N CYS A 53 -4.79 -1.74 -5.91
CA CYS A 53 -4.80 -3.16 -5.61
C CYS A 53 -6.22 -3.66 -5.32
N ASP A 54 -7.02 -2.92 -4.54
CA ASP A 54 -8.41 -3.29 -4.23
C ASP A 54 -9.26 -3.37 -5.51
N ARG A 55 -9.12 -2.39 -6.41
CA ARG A 55 -9.84 -2.36 -7.69
C ARG A 55 -9.39 -3.46 -8.66
N THR A 56 -8.10 -3.80 -8.68
CA THR A 56 -7.50 -4.67 -9.72
C THR A 56 -7.40 -6.13 -9.29
N LEU A 57 -7.08 -6.38 -8.02
CA LEU A 57 -6.82 -7.70 -7.44
C LEU A 57 -7.91 -8.13 -6.46
N GLY A 58 -8.69 -7.17 -5.94
CA GLY A 58 -9.73 -7.38 -4.95
C GLY A 58 -9.26 -7.10 -3.51
N PRO A 59 -10.22 -6.92 -2.58
CA PRO A 59 -9.92 -6.53 -1.19
C PRO A 59 -9.14 -7.60 -0.41
N GLU A 60 -9.29 -8.86 -0.81
CA GLU A 60 -8.74 -10.03 -0.13
C GLU A 60 -7.35 -10.44 -0.66
N HIS A 61 -6.87 -9.79 -1.72
CA HIS A 61 -5.58 -10.15 -2.32
C HIS A 61 -4.41 -9.82 -1.37
N PRO A 62 -3.39 -10.68 -1.26
CA PRO A 62 -2.24 -10.45 -0.39
C PRO A 62 -1.56 -9.08 -0.58
N ASP A 63 -1.49 -8.60 -1.82
CA ASP A 63 -0.90 -7.28 -2.14
C ASP A 63 -1.78 -6.13 -1.64
N THR A 64 -3.10 -6.24 -1.75
CA THR A 64 -4.06 -5.26 -1.20
C THR A 64 -3.93 -5.19 0.32
N LEU A 65 -3.89 -6.36 0.97
CA LEU A 65 -3.73 -6.46 2.43
C LEU A 65 -2.37 -5.90 2.89
N SER A 66 -1.31 -6.16 2.14
CA SER A 66 0.04 -5.65 2.43
C SER A 66 0.12 -4.13 2.30
N ALA A 67 -0.47 -3.55 1.25
CA ALA A 67 -0.52 -2.10 1.05
C ALA A 67 -1.32 -1.41 2.17
N ARG A 68 -2.48 -1.97 2.56
CA ARG A 68 -3.28 -1.48 3.69
C ARG A 68 -2.51 -1.57 5.02
N ALA A 69 -1.82 -2.68 5.28
CA ALA A 69 -0.99 -2.82 6.48
C ALA A 69 0.16 -1.79 6.53
N GLY A 70 0.82 -1.56 5.40
CA GLY A 70 1.83 -0.51 5.28
C GLY A 70 1.27 0.88 5.57
N LEU A 71 0.08 1.19 5.04
CA LEU A 71 -0.59 2.47 5.28
C LEU A 71 -0.95 2.68 6.77
N ALA A 72 -1.48 1.65 7.43
CA ALA A 72 -1.78 1.69 8.85
C ALA A 72 -0.51 1.89 9.69
N ALA A 73 0.60 1.24 9.33
CA ALA A 73 1.89 1.45 9.99
C ALA A 73 2.37 2.90 9.85
N SER A 74 2.31 3.48 8.64
CA SER A 74 2.69 4.88 8.43
C SER A 74 1.80 5.86 9.21
N TYR A 75 0.50 5.60 9.32
CA TYR A 75 -0.38 6.41 10.16
C TYR A 75 0.00 6.35 11.64
N LYS A 76 0.37 5.17 12.16
CA LYS A 76 0.85 5.02 13.53
C LYS A 76 2.12 5.83 13.79
N GLU A 77 3.06 5.85 12.83
CA GLU A 77 4.32 6.60 12.95
C GLU A 77 4.10 8.11 13.10
N VAL A 78 3.06 8.66 12.45
CA VAL A 78 2.72 10.10 12.55
C VAL A 78 1.64 10.41 13.59
N GLY A 79 1.28 9.44 14.45
CA GLY A 79 0.30 9.61 15.52
C GLY A 79 -1.17 9.67 15.05
N ARG A 80 -1.45 9.30 13.80
CA ARG A 80 -2.80 9.22 13.20
C ARG A 80 -3.48 7.88 13.54
N THR A 81 -3.58 7.59 14.84
CA THR A 81 -4.00 6.27 15.34
C THR A 81 -5.41 5.87 14.93
N SER A 82 -6.36 6.81 14.88
CA SER A 82 -7.74 6.51 14.46
C SER A 82 -7.80 5.97 13.03
N GLU A 83 -7.00 6.53 12.13
CA GLU A 83 -7.01 6.14 10.72
C GLU A 83 -6.29 4.81 10.49
N ALA A 84 -5.29 4.52 11.32
CA ALA A 84 -4.68 3.20 11.37
C ALA A 84 -5.68 2.14 11.86
N ILE A 85 -6.46 2.43 12.91
CA ILE A 85 -7.50 1.52 13.43
C ILE A 85 -8.54 1.23 12.35
N ASP A 86 -9.07 2.26 11.68
CA ASP A 86 -10.08 2.09 10.62
C ASP A 86 -9.60 1.14 9.50
N ILE A 87 -8.31 1.19 9.16
CA ILE A 87 -7.72 0.29 8.16
C ILE A 87 -7.57 -1.12 8.73
N GLU A 88 -7.08 -1.26 9.95
CA GLU A 88 -6.88 -2.56 10.60
C GLU A 88 -8.22 -3.30 10.80
N GLU A 89 -9.29 -2.59 11.15
CA GLU A 89 -10.64 -3.16 11.27
C GLU A 89 -11.15 -3.69 9.92
N ARG A 90 -10.95 -2.93 8.83
CA ARG A 90 -11.32 -3.40 7.49
C ARG A 90 -10.52 -4.64 7.07
N VAL A 91 -9.21 -4.63 7.31
CA VAL A 91 -8.32 -5.77 7.02
C VAL A 91 -8.72 -7.00 7.84
N ALA A 92 -9.10 -6.83 9.11
CA ALA A 92 -9.57 -7.91 9.96
C ALA A 92 -10.88 -8.50 9.43
N ALA A 93 -11.87 -7.66 9.12
CA ALA A 93 -13.15 -8.10 8.56
C ALA A 93 -12.99 -8.84 7.23
N ASP A 94 -12.06 -8.40 6.38
CA ASP A 94 -11.76 -9.10 5.12
C ASP A 94 -11.08 -10.46 5.38
N ARG A 95 -10.16 -10.55 6.34
CA ARG A 95 -9.52 -11.82 6.72
C ARG A 95 -10.49 -12.82 7.36
N GLU A 96 -11.43 -12.35 8.19
CA GLU A 96 -12.46 -13.21 8.78
C GLU A 96 -13.35 -13.83 7.69
N ARG A 97 -13.66 -13.08 6.63
CA ARG A 97 -14.40 -13.61 5.48
C ARG A 97 -13.63 -14.73 4.75
N ILE A 98 -12.31 -14.57 4.59
CA ILE A 98 -11.43 -15.56 3.93
C ILE A 98 -11.32 -16.84 4.77
N LEU A 99 -11.12 -16.71 6.07
CA LEU A 99 -10.83 -17.85 6.95
C LEU A 99 -12.07 -18.65 7.32
N GLY A 100 -13.26 -18.10 7.11
CA GLY A 100 -14.53 -18.71 7.51
C GLY A 100 -14.69 -18.68 9.03
N ALA A 101 -15.75 -18.06 9.51
CA ALA A 101 -16.10 -18.02 10.93
C ALA A 101 -16.34 -19.44 11.51
#